data_AF-A0A8C7DAE4-F1
#
_entry.id   AF-A0A8C7DAE4-F1
#
_cell.length_a   1.000
_cell.length_b   1.000
_cell.length_c   1.000
_cell.angle_alpha   90.00
_cell.angle_beta   90.00
_cell.angle_gamma   90.00
#
_symmetry.space_group_name_H-M   'P 1'
#
loop_
_entity.id
_entity.type
_entity.pdbx_description
1 polymer ?
#
loop_
_entity_poly.entity_id
_entity_poly.type
_entity_poly.pdbx_seq_one_letter_code
_entity_poly.pdbx_strand_id
1 'polypeptide(L)'
;ALHYKTSKATEPKHILGTASEMVGNTIHWFRKGLRLHDNPSLKESIRGADTLRCVYILDPWFAGSSNVGISRWRFLLQCLEDLDASLRKLNSRLFVIRGQPTDVFPRLFQEWQTSQLSYEYDSEPFGKERDAAIQKLASEAGVEVTVKVSHTLYDLDKIIELNGGQSPLTYKRFQALISHMDAVESPAETITAEVMRKCATPISDDHDDMFAVPSLEELGFETEGLATAVWPGGETEALTRLERHLERKAWVANFERPRMNANSLLASPTGLSPYLRFGCLSCRLFYFKLTDLYRKVKKNSSPPLSLYGQLLWREFFYTTATNNPRFDKMEGNPVCVQIPWDRNPEALAKWAEGRTGFPWIDAIMTQLRQEGWIHHLARHAVACFLTRGDLWISWEEGMKVFEELLLDADWSVNAGSWMWLSCSSFFQQFFHCYCPVGFGRRTDPNGDYIRRYLPILKAFPAKYIFDPWNAPESVQKAAKCVIGMHYPKPMVHHTEASRLNIQRMTQIYQQLSCYRGLGLLATVPANPNNGGNGVGTSPEEIQHEAVVQAGKDPLHPPRFLGCPYHSKTCIFQRVGLKDKLTIF
;
A
#
# COMPACT_ATOMS: atom_id res chain seq x y z
N ALA A 1 2.23 61.92 -76.88
CA ALA A 1 3.45 61.13 -77.15
C ALA A 1 4.43 61.35 -76.00
N LEU A 2 4.68 60.26 -75.26
CA LEU A 2 5.70 59.97 -74.25
C LEU A 2 6.52 61.10 -73.59
N HIS A 3 6.32 61.27 -72.28
CA HIS A 3 7.26 61.92 -71.36
C HIS A 3 8.19 60.86 -70.72
N TYR A 4 9.49 61.15 -70.73
CA TYR A 4 10.57 60.42 -70.05
C TYR A 4 10.36 60.35 -68.53
N LYS A 5 10.57 59.17 -67.93
CA LYS A 5 10.81 59.00 -66.49
C LYS A 5 12.09 58.19 -66.27
N THR A 6 12.94 58.77 -65.43
CA THR A 6 14.23 58.28 -64.92
C THR A 6 14.04 57.14 -63.92
N SER A 7 14.92 56.13 -63.98
CA SER A 7 14.92 54.96 -63.08
C SER A 7 15.56 55.30 -61.73
N LYS A 8 14.88 54.97 -60.62
CA LYS A 8 15.47 54.86 -59.28
C LYS A 8 15.85 53.40 -59.01
N ALA A 9 17.07 53.21 -58.52
CA ALA A 9 17.61 51.94 -58.03
C ALA A 9 16.79 51.40 -56.85
N THR A 10 16.60 50.08 -56.80
CA THR A 10 15.90 49.35 -55.75
C THR A 10 16.92 48.59 -54.89
N GLU A 11 16.85 48.79 -53.58
CA GLU A 11 17.62 48.07 -52.55
C GLU A 11 17.23 46.58 -52.48
N PRO A 12 18.15 45.69 -52.05
CA PRO A 12 17.85 44.27 -51.91
C PRO A 12 17.01 43.99 -50.66
N LYS A 13 15.87 43.31 -50.86
CA LYS A 13 15.06 42.74 -49.77
C LYS A 13 15.84 41.63 -49.06
N HIS A 14 16.10 41.83 -47.77
CA HIS A 14 16.45 40.75 -46.85
C HIS A 14 15.38 39.67 -46.89
N ILE A 15 15.76 38.46 -47.30
CA ILE A 15 14.97 37.25 -47.14
C ILE A 15 15.06 36.89 -45.65
N LEU A 16 14.00 37.17 -44.88
CA LEU A 16 13.83 36.54 -43.58
C LEU A 16 13.67 35.04 -43.83
N GLY A 17 14.64 34.26 -43.35
CA GLY A 17 14.50 32.81 -43.25
C GLY A 17 13.24 32.50 -42.44
N THR A 18 12.37 31.69 -43.03
CA THR A 18 11.29 31.01 -42.32
C THR A 18 11.92 30.24 -41.17
N ALA A 19 11.58 30.59 -39.92
CA ALA A 19 11.83 29.69 -38.80
C ALA A 19 11.18 28.35 -39.16
N SER A 20 11.96 27.28 -39.28
CA SER A 20 11.38 25.95 -39.40
C SER A 20 10.51 25.75 -38.17
N GLU A 21 9.21 25.52 -38.35
CA GLU A 21 8.38 25.01 -37.26
C GLU A 21 9.09 23.76 -36.72
N MET A 22 9.63 23.86 -35.51
CA MET A 22 10.37 22.75 -34.89
C MET A 22 9.36 21.63 -34.63
N VAL A 23 9.55 20.49 -35.30
CA VAL A 23 8.69 19.32 -35.13
C VAL A 23 8.77 18.83 -33.67
N GLY A 24 7.64 18.83 -32.97
CA GLY A 24 7.53 18.38 -31.59
C GLY A 24 7.44 16.86 -31.52
N ASN A 25 8.58 16.19 -31.27
CA ASN A 25 8.61 14.73 -31.07
C ASN A 25 8.63 14.40 -29.58
N THR A 26 7.53 13.83 -29.11
CA THR A 26 7.29 13.59 -27.68
C THR A 26 7.37 12.10 -27.35
N ILE A 27 8.04 11.78 -26.24
CA ILE A 27 7.94 10.50 -25.56
C ILE A 27 7.11 10.67 -24.28
N HIS A 28 6.10 9.83 -24.08
CA HIS A 28 5.48 9.64 -22.76
C HIS A 28 5.95 8.31 -22.16
N TRP A 29 6.59 8.35 -21.00
CA TRP A 29 7.15 7.18 -20.34
C TRP A 29 6.27 6.67 -19.21
N PHE A 30 5.65 5.52 -19.45
CA PHE A 30 4.89 4.75 -18.48
C PHE A 30 5.82 3.96 -17.54
N ARG A 31 5.52 3.97 -16.24
CA ARG A 31 6.14 3.09 -15.22
C ARG A 31 5.08 2.55 -14.26
N LYS A 32 4.52 3.47 -13.46
CA LYS A 32 3.22 3.37 -12.81
C LYS A 32 2.21 3.96 -13.80
N GLY A 33 1.17 4.64 -13.35
CA GLY A 33 0.34 5.45 -14.25
C GLY A 33 -0.18 4.73 -15.49
N LEU A 34 -0.37 3.41 -15.45
CA LEU A 34 -0.68 2.56 -16.62
C LEU A 34 -2.15 2.73 -17.06
N ARG A 35 -2.49 3.95 -17.48
CA ARG A 35 -3.84 4.39 -17.82
C ARG A 35 -3.83 5.61 -18.75
N LEU A 36 -4.91 5.76 -19.51
CA LEU A 36 -5.20 6.94 -20.33
C LEU A 36 -6.16 7.92 -19.62
N HIS A 37 -7.01 7.45 -18.70
CA HIS A 37 -7.78 8.35 -17.84
C HIS A 37 -6.89 9.01 -16.80
N ASP A 38 -7.19 10.27 -16.46
CA ASP A 38 -6.51 10.99 -15.39
C ASP A 38 -4.97 10.93 -15.46
N ASN A 39 -4.43 11.17 -16.66
CA ASN A 39 -3.00 11.18 -16.94
C ASN A 39 -2.55 12.59 -17.35
N PRO A 40 -2.30 13.49 -16.38
CA PRO A 40 -1.96 14.89 -16.65
C PRO A 40 -0.61 15.05 -17.36
N SER A 41 0.39 14.19 -17.11
CA SER A 41 1.69 14.26 -17.79
C SER A 41 1.57 13.89 -19.27
N LEU A 42 0.80 12.84 -19.59
CA LEU A 42 0.47 12.49 -20.98
C LEU A 42 -0.35 13.59 -21.66
N LYS A 43 -1.38 14.12 -20.98
CA LYS A 43 -2.23 15.19 -21.52
C LYS A 43 -1.43 16.45 -21.85
N GLU A 44 -0.53 16.86 -20.97
CA GLU A 44 0.31 18.03 -21.18
C GLU A 44 1.27 17.80 -22.35
N SER A 45 1.85 16.61 -22.46
CA SER A 45 2.86 16.31 -23.48
C SER A 45 2.30 16.18 -24.90
N ILE A 46 0.98 16.04 -25.07
CA ILE A 46 0.31 16.08 -26.37
C ILE A 46 0.18 17.53 -26.88
N ARG A 47 0.21 18.53 -26.00
CA ARG A 47 0.02 19.93 -26.39
C ARG A 47 1.20 20.44 -27.20
N GLY A 48 0.97 20.68 -28.49
CA GLY A 48 2.00 21.18 -29.40
C GLY A 48 2.94 20.10 -29.91
N ALA A 49 2.67 18.82 -29.64
CA ALA A 49 3.42 17.71 -30.20
C ALA A 49 2.89 17.33 -31.59
N ASP A 50 3.80 17.18 -32.54
CA ASP A 50 3.52 16.63 -33.87
C ASP A 50 3.53 15.10 -33.83
N THR A 51 4.42 14.51 -33.02
CA THR A 51 4.47 13.08 -32.80
C THR A 51 4.49 12.68 -31.34
N LEU A 52 3.84 11.56 -31.01
CA LEU A 52 3.85 10.96 -29.67
C LEU A 52 4.20 9.49 -29.75
N ARG A 53 5.17 9.06 -28.94
CA ARG A 53 5.44 7.65 -28.63
C ARG A 53 5.22 7.39 -27.15
N CYS A 54 4.27 6.50 -26.87
CA CYS A 54 4.02 5.99 -25.53
C CYS A 54 4.97 4.81 -25.26
N VAL A 55 5.89 4.94 -24.32
CA VAL A 55 6.93 3.93 -24.05
C VAL A 55 6.75 3.29 -22.68
N TYR A 56 7.02 2.00 -22.59
CA TYR A 56 7.29 1.31 -21.34
C TYR A 56 8.67 0.67 -21.42
N ILE A 57 9.55 0.97 -20.47
CA ILE A 57 10.89 0.38 -20.43
C ILE A 57 10.84 -0.83 -19.50
N LEU A 58 10.93 -2.02 -20.09
CA LEU A 58 10.89 -3.30 -19.41
C LEU A 58 12.33 -3.78 -19.16
N ASP A 59 12.70 -3.93 -17.90
CA ASP A 59 13.96 -4.58 -17.55
C ASP A 59 13.71 -5.92 -16.84
N PRO A 60 13.69 -7.02 -17.60
CA PRO A 60 13.52 -8.35 -17.02
C PRO A 60 14.75 -8.85 -16.27
N TRP A 61 15.93 -8.24 -16.48
CA TRP A 61 17.21 -8.67 -15.90
C TRP A 61 17.70 -7.76 -14.77
N PHE A 62 16.88 -6.80 -14.33
CA PHE A 62 17.19 -5.94 -13.19
C PHE A 62 17.52 -6.81 -11.97
N ALA A 63 18.63 -6.50 -11.28
CA ALA A 63 19.01 -7.23 -10.07
C ALA A 63 17.94 -7.17 -8.95
N GLY A 64 17.02 -6.19 -9.00
CA GLY A 64 15.84 -6.12 -8.12
C GLY A 64 14.59 -6.83 -8.66
N SER A 65 14.55 -7.20 -9.95
CA SER A 65 13.45 -7.96 -10.57
C SER A 65 13.49 -9.45 -10.22
N SER A 66 14.62 -9.97 -9.71
CA SER A 66 14.78 -11.37 -9.32
C SER A 66 13.83 -11.82 -8.21
N ASN A 67 13.28 -10.87 -7.45
CA ASN A 67 12.32 -11.13 -6.39
C ASN A 67 10.86 -10.92 -6.81
N VAL A 68 10.54 -10.81 -8.11
CA VAL A 68 9.16 -10.58 -8.56
C VAL A 68 8.51 -11.88 -9.03
N GLY A 69 7.45 -12.32 -8.35
CA GLY A 69 6.74 -13.55 -8.66
C GLY A 69 5.91 -13.46 -9.95
N ILE A 70 5.64 -14.62 -10.56
CA ILE A 70 4.90 -14.78 -11.83
C ILE A 70 3.55 -14.04 -11.85
N SER A 71 2.83 -13.99 -10.72
CA SER A 71 1.54 -13.29 -10.63
C SER A 71 1.67 -11.79 -10.89
N ARG A 72 2.73 -11.15 -10.39
CA ARG A 72 2.98 -9.71 -10.60
C ARG A 72 3.42 -9.44 -12.03
N TRP A 73 4.26 -10.30 -12.61
CA TRP A 73 4.64 -10.21 -14.03
C TRP A 73 3.43 -10.37 -14.94
N ARG A 74 2.61 -11.40 -14.71
CA ARG A 74 1.38 -11.60 -15.48
C ARG A 74 0.44 -10.42 -15.40
N PHE A 75 0.25 -9.84 -14.21
CA PHE A 75 -0.59 -8.65 -14.04
C PHE A 75 -0.02 -7.47 -14.82
N LEU A 76 1.29 -7.22 -14.74
CA LEU A 76 1.97 -6.16 -15.48
C LEU A 76 1.78 -6.33 -16.99
N LEU A 77 2.06 -7.51 -17.54
CA LEU A 77 1.93 -7.76 -18.98
C LEU A 77 0.50 -7.53 -19.46
N GLN A 78 -0.50 -8.01 -18.71
CA GLN A 78 -1.91 -7.72 -19.00
C GLN A 78 -2.24 -6.22 -18.94
N CYS A 79 -1.62 -5.47 -18.03
CA CYS A 79 -1.75 -4.00 -18.02
C CYS A 79 -1.17 -3.36 -19.29
N LEU A 80 -0.02 -3.85 -19.77
CA LEU A 80 0.62 -3.33 -20.98
C LEU A 80 -0.16 -3.72 -22.23
N GLU A 81 -0.70 -4.93 -22.29
CA GLU A 81 -1.61 -5.38 -23.37
C GLU A 81 -2.88 -4.51 -23.44
N ASP A 82 -3.52 -4.24 -22.30
CA ASP A 82 -4.71 -3.38 -22.23
C ASP A 82 -4.39 -1.93 -22.64
N LEU A 83 -3.21 -1.43 -22.26
CA LEU A 83 -2.74 -0.10 -22.64
C LEU A 83 -2.45 -0.02 -24.15
N ASP A 84 -1.78 -1.00 -24.73
CA ASP A 84 -1.58 -1.08 -26.20
C ASP A 84 -2.91 -1.16 -26.94
N ALA A 85 -3.84 -2.01 -26.48
CA ALA A 85 -5.18 -2.13 -27.06
C ALA A 85 -5.96 -0.81 -27.01
N SER A 86 -5.80 -0.02 -25.94
CA SER A 86 -6.43 1.29 -25.81
C SER A 86 -5.76 2.35 -26.69
N LEU A 87 -4.43 2.33 -26.82
CA LEU A 87 -3.69 3.19 -27.75
C LEU A 87 -3.99 2.88 -29.22
N ARG A 88 -4.22 1.62 -29.59
CA ARG A 88 -4.66 1.21 -30.94
C ARG A 88 -5.97 1.89 -31.35
N LYS A 89 -6.91 2.04 -30.42
CA LYS A 89 -8.19 2.77 -30.67
C LYS A 89 -7.96 4.26 -30.96
N LEU A 90 -6.79 4.79 -30.63
CA LEU A 90 -6.37 6.17 -30.89
C LEU A 90 -5.38 6.27 -32.06
N ASN A 91 -5.28 5.24 -32.91
CA ASN A 91 -4.29 5.13 -34.00
C ASN A 91 -2.84 5.27 -33.52
N SER A 92 -2.56 4.78 -32.31
CA SER A 92 -1.24 4.74 -31.68
C SER A 92 -0.90 3.31 -31.24
N ARG A 93 0.26 3.13 -30.62
CA ARG A 93 0.76 1.85 -30.10
C ARG A 93 1.59 2.09 -28.84
N LEU A 94 1.66 1.07 -27.97
CA LEU A 94 2.63 1.04 -26.89
C LEU A 94 3.97 0.54 -27.43
N PHE A 95 5.06 1.22 -27.06
CA PHE A 95 6.41 0.80 -27.40
C PHE A 95 7.07 0.18 -26.15
N VAL A 96 7.11 -1.15 -26.07
CA VAL A 96 7.77 -1.86 -24.97
C VAL A 96 9.25 -2.06 -25.32
N ILE A 97 10.13 -1.44 -24.55
CA ILE A 97 11.56 -1.37 -24.86
C ILE A 97 12.33 -2.11 -23.78
N ARG A 98 13.16 -3.08 -24.19
CA ARG A 98 13.98 -3.87 -23.26
C ARG A 98 15.25 -3.12 -22.86
N GLY A 99 15.54 -3.04 -21.57
CA GLY A 99 16.80 -2.52 -21.03
C GLY A 99 16.64 -1.53 -19.87
N GLN A 100 17.75 -0.92 -19.45
CA GLN A 100 17.75 0.09 -18.40
C GLN A 100 17.36 1.46 -18.96
N PRO A 101 16.57 2.28 -18.22
CA PRO A 101 16.24 3.64 -18.64
C PRO A 101 17.47 4.50 -18.98
N THR A 102 18.55 4.40 -18.21
CA THR A 102 19.78 5.18 -18.42
C THR A 102 20.51 4.85 -19.71
N ASP A 103 20.36 3.63 -20.22
CA ASP A 103 20.99 3.19 -21.48
C ASP A 103 20.05 3.41 -22.68
N VAL A 104 18.75 3.24 -22.44
CA VAL A 104 17.71 3.33 -23.47
C VAL A 104 17.46 4.77 -23.88
N PHE A 105 17.28 5.70 -22.94
CA PHE A 105 16.86 7.07 -23.27
C PHE A 105 17.84 7.84 -24.16
N PRO A 106 19.17 7.83 -23.93
CA PRO A 106 20.11 8.50 -24.82
C PRO A 106 19.96 8.07 -26.28
N ARG A 107 19.79 6.77 -26.52
CA ARG A 107 19.54 6.21 -27.85
C ARG A 107 18.22 6.70 -28.44
N LEU A 108 17.13 6.64 -27.67
CA LEU A 108 15.80 7.08 -28.14
C LEU A 108 15.74 8.57 -28.45
N PHE A 109 16.40 9.40 -27.64
CA PHE A 109 16.45 10.84 -27.87
C PHE A 109 17.08 11.16 -29.23
N GLN A 110 18.17 10.45 -29.58
CA GLN A 110 18.84 10.61 -30.85
C GLN A 110 18.05 9.99 -32.02
N GLU A 111 17.64 8.72 -31.91
CA GLU A 111 16.99 7.97 -33.00
C GLU A 111 15.63 8.56 -33.38
N TRP A 112 14.86 9.02 -32.39
CA TRP A 112 13.52 9.59 -32.62
C TRP A 112 13.51 11.11 -32.65
N GLN A 113 14.69 11.75 -32.58
CA GLN A 113 14.84 13.21 -32.53
C GLN A 113 13.88 13.83 -31.50
N THR A 114 13.86 13.24 -30.31
CA THR A 114 12.91 13.60 -29.26
C THR A 114 13.21 15.01 -28.78
N SER A 115 12.18 15.84 -28.65
CA SER A 115 12.29 17.19 -28.07
C SER A 115 11.60 17.30 -26.71
N GLN A 116 10.67 16.39 -26.39
CA GLN A 116 9.97 16.37 -25.11
C GLN A 116 9.85 14.96 -24.53
N LEU A 117 10.05 14.85 -23.21
CA LEU A 117 9.79 13.64 -22.42
C LEU A 117 8.78 13.97 -21.32
N SER A 118 7.77 13.14 -21.14
CA SER A 118 6.84 13.27 -20.02
C SER A 118 6.65 11.98 -19.25
N TYR A 119 6.40 12.09 -17.94
CA TYR A 119 6.09 10.95 -17.08
C TYR A 119 5.37 11.39 -15.79
N GLU A 120 4.70 10.44 -15.14
CA GLU A 120 4.11 10.62 -13.81
C GLU A 120 5.21 10.63 -12.73
N TYR A 121 5.12 11.57 -11.79
CA TYR A 121 6.04 11.69 -10.65
C TYR A 121 6.04 10.42 -9.80
N ASP A 122 7.23 9.94 -9.45
CA ASP A 122 7.42 8.81 -8.55
C ASP A 122 8.09 9.28 -7.27
N SER A 123 7.36 9.23 -6.16
CA SER A 123 7.83 9.70 -4.86
C SER A 123 8.73 8.71 -4.13
N GLU A 124 8.88 7.48 -4.62
CA GLU A 124 9.73 6.50 -3.94
C GLU A 124 11.22 6.85 -4.14
N PRO A 125 12.09 6.70 -3.13
CA PRO A 125 13.48 7.18 -3.20
C PRO A 125 14.28 6.68 -4.41
N PHE A 126 14.17 5.39 -4.73
CA PHE A 126 14.81 4.83 -5.93
C PHE A 126 14.23 5.43 -7.22
N GLY A 127 12.91 5.66 -7.26
CA GLY A 127 12.24 6.32 -8.37
C GLY A 127 12.75 7.75 -8.59
N LYS A 128 12.92 8.52 -7.51
CA LYS A 128 13.50 9.88 -7.56
C LYS A 128 14.93 9.89 -8.07
N GLU A 129 15.78 8.96 -7.59
CA GLU A 129 17.18 8.87 -8.02
C GLU A 129 17.30 8.53 -9.51
N ARG A 130 16.54 7.53 -9.97
CA ARG A 130 16.44 7.18 -11.39
C ARG A 130 15.98 8.39 -12.20
N ASP A 131 14.90 9.05 -11.78
CA ASP A 131 14.32 10.17 -12.52
C ASP A 131 15.27 11.37 -12.59
N ALA A 132 16.04 11.65 -11.54
CA ALA A 132 17.07 12.69 -11.55
C ALA A 132 18.18 12.37 -12.56
N ALA A 133 18.60 11.11 -12.68
CA ALA A 133 19.55 10.69 -13.70
C ALA A 133 18.97 10.87 -15.13
N ILE A 134 17.71 10.51 -15.36
CA ILE A 134 17.06 10.70 -16.66
C ILE A 134 16.87 12.18 -17.00
N GLN A 135 16.50 13.03 -16.03
CA GLN A 135 16.40 14.47 -16.25
C GLN A 135 17.74 15.09 -16.66
N LYS A 136 18.84 14.62 -16.06
CA LYS A 136 20.18 15.04 -16.46
C LYS A 136 20.49 14.65 -17.92
N LEU A 137 20.23 13.40 -18.29
CA LEU A 137 20.44 12.91 -19.67
C LEU A 137 19.55 13.67 -20.68
N ALA A 138 18.29 13.95 -20.32
CA ALA A 138 17.38 14.74 -21.14
C ALA A 138 17.90 16.16 -21.34
N SER A 139 18.36 16.81 -20.27
CA SER A 139 18.95 18.16 -20.36
C SER A 139 20.20 18.19 -21.23
N GLU A 140 21.06 17.18 -21.16
CA GLU A 140 22.27 17.05 -22.01
C GLU A 140 21.90 16.86 -23.49
N ALA A 141 20.78 16.20 -23.78
CA ALA A 141 20.24 16.00 -25.13
C ALA A 141 19.35 17.16 -25.62
N GLY A 142 19.11 18.19 -24.80
CA GLY A 142 18.20 19.30 -25.14
C GLY A 142 16.71 18.91 -25.16
N VAL A 143 16.33 17.87 -24.42
CA VAL A 143 14.95 17.37 -24.29
C VAL A 143 14.27 18.03 -23.10
N GLU A 144 13.12 18.67 -23.33
CA GLU A 144 12.29 19.25 -22.27
C GLU A 144 11.58 18.13 -21.49
N VAL A 145 11.58 18.22 -20.15
CA VAL A 145 10.95 17.21 -19.30
C VAL A 145 9.72 17.76 -18.57
N THR A 146 8.56 17.12 -18.79
CA THR A 146 7.31 17.43 -18.08
C THR A 146 6.97 16.33 -17.08
N VAL A 147 6.89 16.69 -15.81
CA VAL A 147 6.53 15.78 -14.71
C VAL A 147 5.26 16.28 -14.02
N LYS A 148 4.30 15.38 -13.76
CA LYS A 148 3.05 15.70 -13.04
C LYS A 148 2.77 14.68 -11.96
N VAL A 149 2.21 15.14 -10.83
CA VAL A 149 1.76 14.29 -9.73
C VAL A 149 0.34 13.78 -10.03
N SER A 150 0.19 12.46 -10.13
CA SER A 150 -1.12 11.81 -10.24
C SER A 150 -1.19 10.41 -9.64
N HIS A 151 -0.06 9.85 -9.17
CA HIS A 151 -0.05 8.58 -8.46
C HIS A 151 -0.56 8.72 -7.03
N THR A 152 -0.49 9.92 -6.46
CA THR A 152 -0.99 10.29 -5.13
C THR A 152 -2.05 11.39 -5.23
N LEU A 153 -2.90 11.49 -4.21
CA LEU A 153 -3.94 12.52 -4.10
C LEU A 153 -3.32 13.91 -3.89
N TYR A 154 -2.23 13.96 -3.14
CA TYR A 154 -1.57 15.19 -2.75
C TYR A 154 -0.13 15.25 -3.26
N ASP A 155 0.37 16.47 -3.33
CA ASP A 155 1.80 16.73 -3.37
C ASP A 155 2.39 16.46 -1.98
N LEU A 156 3.23 15.42 -1.90
CA LEU A 156 3.77 14.93 -0.65
C LEU A 156 4.80 15.89 -0.04
N ASP A 157 5.52 16.63 -0.87
CA ASP A 157 6.54 17.58 -0.41
C ASP A 157 5.87 18.75 0.31
N LYS A 158 4.70 19.21 -0.18
CA LYS A 158 3.86 20.20 0.54
C LYS A 158 3.37 19.70 1.90
N ILE A 159 3.03 18.41 2.04
CA ILE A 159 2.65 17.85 3.35
C ILE A 159 3.83 17.91 4.33
N ILE A 160 5.04 17.62 3.84
CA ILE A 160 6.27 17.64 4.63
C ILE A 160 6.66 19.06 5.02
N GLU A 161 6.54 20.03 4.11
CA GLU A 161 6.75 21.45 4.37
C GLU A 161 5.82 21.98 5.46
N LEU A 162 4.51 21.67 5.37
CA LEU A 162 3.51 22.02 6.38
C LEU A 162 3.80 21.40 7.76
N ASN A 163 4.59 20.33 7.79
CA ASN A 163 5.01 19.67 9.02
C ASN A 163 6.44 20.06 9.45
N GLY A 164 6.97 21.19 8.96
CA GLY A 164 8.28 21.72 9.34
C GLY A 164 9.46 20.99 8.71
N GLY A 165 9.29 20.49 7.48
CA GLY A 165 10.34 19.80 6.73
C GLY A 165 10.56 18.34 7.14
N GLN A 166 9.63 17.75 7.89
CA GLN A 166 9.72 16.38 8.40
C GLN A 166 8.45 15.58 8.07
N SER A 167 8.58 14.31 7.69
CA SER A 167 7.41 13.47 7.43
C SER A 167 6.58 13.23 8.71
N PRO A 168 5.24 13.24 8.64
CA PRO A 168 4.39 12.94 9.79
C PRO A 168 4.52 11.48 10.19
N LEU A 169 4.92 11.19 11.44
CA LEU A 169 5.12 9.83 11.95
C LEU A 169 3.88 9.22 12.63
N THR A 170 2.74 9.91 12.60
CA THR A 170 1.48 9.34 13.08
C THR A 170 0.36 9.65 12.11
N TYR A 171 -0.53 8.67 11.91
CA TYR A 171 -1.67 8.82 11.01
C TYR A 171 -2.59 9.98 11.42
N LYS A 172 -2.77 10.21 12.73
CA LYS A 172 -3.56 11.35 13.24
C LYS A 172 -2.93 12.70 12.88
N ARG A 173 -1.60 12.83 12.98
CA ARG A 173 -0.91 14.06 12.58
C ARG A 173 -1.03 14.28 11.08
N PHE A 174 -0.85 13.23 10.29
CA PHE A 174 -1.08 13.27 8.84
C PHE A 174 -2.50 13.76 8.49
N GLN A 175 -3.54 13.18 9.12
CA GLN A 175 -4.93 13.62 8.92
C GLN A 175 -5.15 15.09 9.28
N ALA A 176 -4.48 15.59 10.33
CA ALA A 176 -4.56 16.99 10.70
C ALA A 176 -3.82 17.93 9.73
N LEU A 177 -2.80 17.46 9.03
CA LEU A 177 -2.08 18.27 8.03
C LEU A 177 -2.93 18.41 6.75
N ILE A 178 -3.42 17.28 6.21
CA ILE A 178 -4.21 17.28 4.97
C ILE A 178 -5.55 18.02 5.12
N SER A 179 -6.08 18.17 6.33
CA SER A 179 -7.29 18.96 6.57
C SER A 179 -7.09 20.47 6.42
N HIS A 180 -5.84 20.94 6.38
CA HIS A 180 -5.47 22.34 6.16
C HIS A 180 -4.88 22.58 4.75
N MET A 181 -4.86 21.56 3.90
CA MET A 181 -4.39 21.69 2.52
C MET A 181 -5.53 22.11 1.60
N ASP A 182 -5.14 22.57 0.40
CA ASP A 182 -6.06 22.78 -0.70
C ASP A 182 -6.82 21.50 -1.06
N ALA A 183 -7.96 21.68 -1.71
CA ALA A 183 -8.75 20.56 -2.22
C ALA A 183 -7.91 19.72 -3.20
N VAL A 184 -8.15 18.40 -3.18
CA VAL A 184 -7.55 17.46 -4.13
C VAL A 184 -7.82 17.95 -5.55
N GLU A 185 -6.79 17.97 -6.39
CA GLU A 185 -6.94 18.36 -7.79
C GLU A 185 -7.92 17.44 -8.52
N SER A 186 -8.81 18.03 -9.31
CA SER A 186 -9.77 17.25 -10.09
C SER A 186 -9.05 16.36 -11.11
N PRO A 187 -9.57 15.15 -11.40
CA PRO A 187 -8.96 14.28 -12.38
C PRO A 187 -8.87 14.97 -13.75
N ALA A 188 -7.74 14.84 -14.42
CA ALA A 188 -7.57 15.28 -15.78
C ALA A 188 -8.50 14.47 -16.72
N GLU A 189 -9.01 15.15 -17.75
CA GLU A 189 -9.81 14.47 -18.78
C GLU A 189 -9.02 13.35 -19.44
N THR A 190 -9.71 12.26 -19.75
CA THR A 190 -9.17 11.12 -20.48
C THR A 190 -8.67 11.54 -21.86
N ILE A 191 -7.57 10.94 -22.31
CA ILE A 191 -7.06 11.14 -23.67
C ILE A 191 -8.05 10.54 -24.68
N THR A 192 -8.52 11.36 -25.61
CA THR A 192 -9.45 10.96 -26.68
C THR A 192 -8.81 11.16 -28.06
N ALA A 193 -9.45 10.63 -29.10
CA ALA A 193 -9.03 10.89 -30.49
C ALA A 193 -9.03 12.38 -30.83
N GLU A 194 -9.89 13.19 -30.18
CA GLU A 194 -9.91 14.65 -30.36
C GLU A 194 -8.67 15.31 -29.75
N VAL A 195 -8.25 14.86 -28.56
CA VAL A 195 -7.02 15.32 -27.91
C VAL A 195 -5.80 14.94 -28.76
N MET A 196 -5.78 13.74 -29.33
CA MET A 196 -4.69 13.23 -30.19
C MET A 196 -4.69 13.81 -31.60
N ARG A 197 -5.74 14.50 -32.06
CA ARG A 197 -6.01 14.78 -33.48
C ARG A 197 -4.85 15.37 -34.30
N LYS A 198 -3.99 16.19 -33.67
CA LYS A 198 -2.84 16.83 -34.34
C LYS A 198 -1.52 16.06 -34.19
N CYS A 199 -1.52 15.03 -33.34
CA CYS A 199 -0.34 14.30 -32.93
C CYS A 199 -0.40 12.89 -33.51
N ALA A 200 0.54 12.57 -34.41
CA ALA A 200 0.64 11.24 -35.01
C ALA A 200 1.54 10.32 -34.17
N THR A 201 1.38 9.01 -34.29
CA THR A 201 2.37 8.05 -33.78
C THR A 201 3.04 7.37 -34.98
N PRO A 202 4.34 7.60 -35.22
CA PRO A 202 5.05 6.89 -36.28
C PRO A 202 5.17 5.41 -35.91
N ILE A 203 4.52 4.54 -36.69
CA ILE A 203 4.47 3.09 -36.50
C ILE A 203 4.98 2.44 -37.78
N SER A 204 5.96 1.54 -37.65
CA SER A 204 6.50 0.73 -38.74
C SER A 204 5.81 -0.63 -38.81
N ASP A 205 5.91 -1.31 -39.96
CA ASP A 205 5.28 -2.63 -40.18
C ASP A 205 5.88 -3.73 -39.26
N ASP A 206 7.13 -3.57 -38.84
CA ASP A 206 7.88 -4.45 -37.93
C ASP A 206 7.70 -4.09 -36.44
N HIS A 207 6.72 -3.25 -36.10
CA HIS A 207 6.53 -2.78 -34.73
C HIS A 207 6.36 -3.93 -33.72
N ASP A 208 5.62 -4.98 -34.07
CA ASP A 208 5.38 -6.10 -33.15
C ASP A 208 6.66 -6.93 -32.92
N ASP A 209 7.57 -7.00 -33.89
CA ASP A 209 8.85 -7.70 -33.75
C ASP A 209 9.81 -6.95 -32.80
N MET A 210 9.72 -5.62 -32.77
CA MET A 210 10.64 -4.77 -32.01
C MET A 210 10.12 -4.33 -30.63
N PHE A 211 8.82 -4.06 -30.53
CA PHE A 211 8.24 -3.29 -29.42
C PHE A 211 6.96 -3.91 -28.82
N ALA A 212 6.57 -5.11 -29.24
CA ALA A 212 5.41 -5.79 -28.66
C ALA A 212 5.59 -6.04 -27.16
N VAL A 213 4.45 -6.17 -26.48
CA VAL A 213 4.41 -6.68 -25.11
C VAL A 213 4.87 -8.14 -25.13
N PRO A 214 5.92 -8.52 -24.37
CA PRO A 214 6.40 -9.89 -24.37
C PRO A 214 5.42 -10.82 -23.64
N SER A 215 5.40 -12.08 -24.05
CA SER A 215 4.74 -13.15 -23.31
C SER A 215 5.47 -13.53 -22.01
N LEU A 216 4.82 -14.28 -21.11
CA LEU A 216 5.47 -14.81 -19.91
C LEU A 216 6.58 -15.81 -20.27
N GLU A 217 6.36 -16.60 -21.31
CA GLU A 217 7.29 -17.59 -21.84
C GLU A 217 8.56 -16.92 -22.38
N GLU A 218 8.43 -15.79 -23.09
CA GLU A 218 9.58 -14.98 -23.52
C GLU A 218 10.40 -14.41 -22.36
N LEU A 219 9.77 -14.19 -21.21
CA LEU A 219 10.45 -13.78 -19.97
C LEU A 219 11.04 -14.97 -19.20
N GLY A 220 10.89 -16.20 -19.70
CA GLY A 220 11.44 -17.42 -19.10
C GLY A 220 10.57 -18.05 -18.01
N PHE A 221 9.30 -17.67 -17.90
CA PHE A 221 8.37 -18.30 -16.95
C PHE A 221 7.74 -19.57 -17.54
N GLU A 222 7.64 -20.60 -16.70
CA GLU A 222 6.84 -21.78 -16.99
C GLU A 222 5.34 -21.45 -16.79
N THR A 223 4.55 -21.60 -17.85
CA THR A 223 3.11 -21.29 -17.85
C THR A 223 2.23 -22.53 -17.89
N GLU A 224 2.82 -23.72 -18.02
CA GLU A 224 2.06 -24.97 -18.02
C GLU A 224 1.34 -25.16 -16.68
N GLY A 225 0.03 -25.40 -16.74
CA GLY A 225 -0.82 -25.54 -15.55
C GLY A 225 -1.14 -24.23 -14.81
N LEU A 226 -0.74 -23.06 -15.35
CA LEU A 226 -1.08 -21.77 -14.76
C LEU A 226 -2.59 -21.50 -14.88
N ALA A 227 -3.28 -21.47 -13.75
CA ALA A 227 -4.71 -21.19 -13.72
C ALA A 227 -5.03 -19.75 -14.19
N THR A 228 -6.25 -19.52 -14.66
CA THR A 228 -6.75 -18.18 -15.02
C THR A 228 -6.49 -17.18 -13.90
N ALA A 229 -6.02 -15.98 -14.26
CA ALA A 229 -5.74 -14.93 -13.30
C ALA A 229 -7.02 -14.51 -12.55
N VAL A 230 -7.00 -14.60 -11.22
CA VAL A 230 -8.06 -14.09 -10.34
C VAL A 230 -8.17 -12.55 -10.42
N TRP A 231 -7.04 -11.91 -10.68
CA TRP A 231 -6.90 -10.47 -10.87
C TRP A 231 -6.35 -10.20 -12.28
N PRO A 232 -7.22 -10.02 -13.29
CA PRO A 232 -6.79 -9.55 -14.60
C PRO A 232 -6.22 -8.13 -14.48
N GLY A 233 -5.10 -7.87 -15.16
CA GLY A 233 -4.50 -6.53 -15.26
C GLY A 233 -5.26 -5.61 -16.22
N GLY A 234 -4.93 -4.31 -16.18
CA GLY A 234 -5.44 -3.31 -17.13
C GLY A 234 -6.33 -2.22 -16.52
N GLU A 235 -6.35 -1.07 -17.19
CA GLU A 235 -7.25 0.05 -16.95
C GLU A 235 -8.71 -0.34 -17.21
N THR A 236 -9.00 -1.10 -18.28
CA THR A 236 -10.36 -1.52 -18.62
C THR A 236 -11.01 -2.33 -17.48
N GLU A 237 -10.29 -3.31 -16.93
CA GLU A 237 -10.76 -4.08 -15.78
C GLU A 237 -10.86 -3.21 -14.54
N ALA A 238 -9.91 -2.29 -14.33
CA ALA A 238 -9.92 -1.37 -13.19
C ALA A 238 -11.18 -0.49 -13.15
N LEU A 239 -11.56 0.09 -14.29
CA LEU A 239 -12.76 0.92 -14.42
C LEU A 239 -14.04 0.09 -14.25
N THR A 240 -14.08 -1.12 -14.83
CA THR A 240 -15.20 -2.07 -14.64
C THR A 240 -15.39 -2.43 -13.16
N ARG A 241 -14.30 -2.70 -12.45
CA ARG A 241 -14.35 -2.99 -11.00
C ARG A 241 -14.73 -1.77 -10.18
N LEU A 242 -14.30 -0.57 -10.57
CA LEU A 242 -14.70 0.68 -9.93
C LEU A 242 -16.21 0.87 -10.01
N GLU A 243 -16.82 0.66 -11.18
CA GLU A 243 -18.27 0.76 -11.35
C GLU A 243 -19.01 -0.23 -10.45
N ARG A 244 -18.63 -1.52 -10.49
CA ARG A 244 -19.19 -2.56 -9.61
C ARG A 244 -19.00 -2.24 -8.11
N HIS A 245 -17.86 -1.64 -7.76
CA HIS A 245 -17.57 -1.21 -6.39
C HIS A 245 -18.56 -0.14 -5.92
N LEU A 246 -18.84 0.85 -6.77
CA LEU A 246 -19.75 1.95 -6.49
C LEU A 246 -21.23 1.53 -6.54
N GLU A 247 -21.57 0.45 -7.25
CA GLU A 247 -22.93 -0.10 -7.35
C GLU A 247 -23.38 -0.87 -6.10
N ARG A 248 -22.49 -1.18 -5.15
CA ARG A 248 -22.77 -2.02 -3.98
C ARG A 248 -23.71 -1.33 -2.98
N LYS A 249 -25.00 -1.26 -3.32
CA LYS A 249 -26.08 -0.47 -2.67
C LYS A 249 -26.10 -0.54 -1.14
N ALA A 250 -25.80 -1.69 -0.54
CA ALA A 250 -25.80 -1.87 0.91
C ALA A 250 -24.60 -1.19 1.62
N TRP A 251 -23.41 -1.20 0.99
CA TRP A 251 -22.24 -0.46 1.50
C TRP A 251 -22.45 1.05 1.32
N VAL A 252 -23.00 1.41 0.16
CA VAL A 252 -23.34 2.77 -0.26
C VAL A 252 -24.38 3.43 0.64
N ALA A 253 -25.38 2.68 1.14
CA ALA A 253 -26.44 3.24 1.98
C ALA A 253 -25.95 3.66 3.37
N ASN A 254 -25.05 2.86 3.96
CA ASN A 254 -24.68 3.03 5.37
C ASN A 254 -23.31 3.67 5.56
N PHE A 255 -22.35 3.51 4.64
CA PHE A 255 -20.92 3.87 4.83
C PHE A 255 -20.37 3.39 6.20
N GLU A 256 -21.01 2.37 6.77
CA GLU A 256 -20.62 1.75 8.02
C GLU A 256 -19.48 0.78 7.75
N ARG A 257 -18.67 0.53 8.77
CA ARG A 257 -17.58 -0.43 8.69
C ARG A 257 -18.16 -1.83 8.44
N PRO A 258 -17.91 -2.45 7.28
CA PRO A 258 -18.42 -3.79 7.03
C PRO A 258 -17.83 -4.76 8.06
N ARG A 259 -18.69 -5.58 8.68
CA ARG A 259 -18.25 -6.66 9.56
C ARG A 259 -17.57 -7.74 8.71
N MET A 260 -16.38 -8.17 9.13
CA MET A 260 -15.65 -9.23 8.47
C MET A 260 -16.40 -10.56 8.59
N ASN A 261 -16.39 -11.34 7.51
CA ASN A 261 -16.87 -12.72 7.48
C ASN A 261 -15.96 -13.56 6.56
N ALA A 262 -16.20 -14.88 6.50
CA ALA A 262 -15.43 -15.80 5.66
C ALA A 262 -15.33 -15.34 4.18
N ASN A 263 -16.43 -14.86 3.59
CA ASN A 263 -16.44 -14.38 2.20
C ASN A 263 -15.53 -13.16 1.96
N SER A 264 -15.25 -12.37 3.01
CA SER A 264 -14.37 -11.21 2.92
C SER A 264 -12.89 -11.61 2.71
N LEU A 265 -12.52 -12.85 3.01
CA LEU A 265 -11.17 -13.38 2.80
C LEU A 265 -10.87 -13.69 1.33
N LEU A 266 -11.91 -13.89 0.52
CA LEU A 266 -11.77 -14.24 -0.89
C LEU A 266 -11.58 -12.97 -1.73
N ALA A 267 -10.90 -13.12 -2.86
CA ALA A 267 -10.76 -12.04 -3.84
C ALA A 267 -12.14 -11.54 -4.29
N SER A 268 -12.38 -10.24 -4.09
CA SER A 268 -13.65 -9.61 -4.47
C SER A 268 -13.60 -9.14 -5.93
N PRO A 269 -14.67 -9.35 -6.72
CA PRO A 269 -14.79 -8.75 -8.06
C PRO A 269 -14.93 -7.21 -8.03
N THR A 270 -14.98 -6.61 -6.83
CA THR A 270 -15.00 -5.15 -6.61
C THR A 270 -13.70 -4.64 -5.96
N GLY A 271 -12.67 -5.47 -5.84
CA GLY A 271 -11.39 -5.08 -5.24
C GLY A 271 -10.59 -4.20 -6.19
N LEU A 272 -9.92 -3.17 -5.65
CA LEU A 272 -9.28 -2.11 -6.44
C LEU A 272 -7.78 -1.96 -6.14
N SER A 273 -7.24 -2.63 -5.12
CA SER A 273 -5.88 -2.36 -4.62
C SER A 273 -4.76 -2.67 -5.63
N PRO A 274 -4.77 -3.76 -6.43
CA PRO A 274 -3.74 -3.95 -7.46
C PRO A 274 -3.75 -2.84 -8.52
N TYR A 275 -4.94 -2.38 -8.91
CA TYR A 275 -5.11 -1.37 -9.95
C TYR A 275 -4.65 0.03 -9.48
N LEU A 276 -4.86 0.36 -8.20
CA LEU A 276 -4.32 1.59 -7.60
C LEU A 276 -2.79 1.53 -7.46
N ARG A 277 -2.22 0.33 -7.25
CA ARG A 277 -0.78 0.12 -7.15
C ARG A 277 -0.08 0.34 -8.48
N PHE A 278 -0.56 -0.30 -9.55
CA PHE A 278 0.03 -0.17 -10.88
C PHE A 278 -0.39 1.13 -11.60
N GLY A 279 -1.33 1.87 -11.03
CA GLY A 279 -1.86 3.10 -11.63
C GLY A 279 -2.83 2.84 -12.77
N CYS A 280 -3.36 1.62 -12.92
CA CYS A 280 -4.47 1.32 -13.83
C CYS A 280 -5.77 2.00 -13.41
N LEU A 281 -5.93 2.29 -12.11
CA LEU A 281 -6.98 3.15 -11.58
C LEU A 281 -6.34 4.39 -10.95
N SER A 282 -6.80 5.57 -11.35
CA SER A 282 -6.45 6.80 -10.66
C SER A 282 -7.03 6.84 -9.24
N CYS A 283 -6.15 7.15 -8.28
CA CYS A 283 -6.56 7.43 -6.90
C CYS A 283 -7.47 8.67 -6.81
N ARG A 284 -7.24 9.69 -7.66
CA ARG A 284 -8.06 10.92 -7.72
C ARG A 284 -9.44 10.61 -8.27
N LEU A 285 -9.53 9.86 -9.38
CA LEU A 285 -10.81 9.43 -9.92
C LEU A 285 -11.62 8.67 -8.88
N PHE A 286 -10.99 7.72 -8.18
CA PHE A 286 -11.67 6.97 -7.12
C PHE A 286 -12.14 7.87 -5.97
N TYR A 287 -11.28 8.79 -5.50
CA TYR A 287 -11.63 9.76 -4.46
C TYR A 287 -12.85 10.61 -4.85
N PHE A 288 -12.88 11.16 -6.07
CA PHE A 288 -13.99 11.99 -6.53
C PHE A 288 -15.28 11.18 -6.74
N LYS A 289 -15.20 9.97 -7.31
CA LYS A 289 -16.37 9.08 -7.45
C LYS A 289 -16.97 8.69 -6.10
N LEU A 290 -16.13 8.42 -5.09
CA LEU A 290 -16.59 8.19 -3.71
C LEU A 290 -17.24 9.43 -3.11
N THR A 291 -16.62 10.59 -3.29
CA THR A 291 -17.13 11.88 -2.82
C THR A 291 -18.53 12.15 -3.39
N ASP A 292 -18.69 12.00 -4.70
CA ASP A 292 -19.95 12.25 -5.40
C ASP A 292 -21.04 11.27 -4.97
N LEU A 293 -20.69 9.98 -4.84
CA LEU A 293 -21.63 8.97 -4.35
C LEU A 293 -22.09 9.28 -2.92
N TYR A 294 -21.16 9.65 -2.04
CA TYR A 294 -21.48 10.03 -0.66
C TYR A 294 -22.41 11.25 -0.62
N ARG A 295 -22.12 12.30 -1.38
CA ARG A 295 -22.98 13.50 -1.47
C ARG A 295 -24.38 13.15 -1.97
N LYS A 296 -24.50 12.30 -3.00
CA LYS A 296 -25.79 11.82 -3.52
C LYS A 296 -26.60 11.07 -2.47
N VAL A 297 -25.98 10.18 -1.70
CA VAL A 297 -26.68 9.34 -0.71
C VAL A 297 -27.00 10.11 0.58
N LYS A 298 -26.04 10.89 1.08
CA LYS A 298 -26.14 11.60 2.37
C LYS A 298 -26.57 13.06 2.19
N LYS A 299 -27.32 13.36 1.13
CA LYS A 299 -28.00 14.65 0.86
C LYS A 299 -27.06 15.86 0.96
N ASN A 300 -25.95 15.83 0.22
CA ASN A 300 -24.94 16.90 0.15
C ASN A 300 -24.21 17.21 1.47
N SER A 301 -24.18 16.29 2.43
CA SER A 301 -23.30 16.42 3.60
C SER A 301 -21.82 16.29 3.22
N SER A 302 -20.95 16.92 4.01
CA SER A 302 -19.50 16.79 3.85
C SER A 302 -19.05 15.37 4.23
N PRO A 303 -18.26 14.69 3.39
CA PRO A 303 -17.79 13.34 3.66
C PRO A 303 -16.75 13.32 4.80
N PRO A 304 -16.82 12.37 5.75
CA PRO A 304 -15.79 12.20 6.75
C PRO A 304 -14.52 11.59 6.15
N LEU A 305 -13.34 11.90 6.70
CA LEU A 305 -12.06 11.31 6.26
C LEU A 305 -12.03 9.78 6.30
N SER A 306 -12.85 9.15 7.15
CA SER A 306 -12.96 7.68 7.22
C SER A 306 -13.48 7.06 5.93
N LEU A 307 -14.21 7.82 5.09
CA LEU A 307 -14.63 7.36 3.76
C LEU A 307 -13.43 7.01 2.87
N TYR A 308 -12.36 7.80 3.00
CA TYR A 308 -11.14 7.66 2.20
C TYR A 308 -10.03 6.91 2.93
N GLY A 309 -10.34 6.23 4.03
CA GLY A 309 -9.34 5.69 4.96
C GLY A 309 -8.21 4.91 4.27
N GLN A 310 -8.52 4.10 3.26
CA GLN A 310 -7.51 3.32 2.54
C GLN A 310 -6.61 4.15 1.63
N LEU A 311 -7.20 5.11 0.90
CA LEU A 311 -6.43 6.07 0.13
C LEU A 311 -5.51 6.87 1.04
N LEU A 312 -6.01 7.35 2.18
CA LEU A 312 -5.24 8.16 3.11
C LEU A 312 -4.13 7.38 3.83
N TRP A 313 -4.32 6.10 4.14
CA TRP A 313 -3.23 5.27 4.66
C TRP A 313 -2.14 5.03 3.61
N ARG A 314 -2.53 4.86 2.34
CA ARG A 314 -1.58 4.80 1.23
C ARG A 314 -0.78 6.10 1.13
N GLU A 315 -1.45 7.26 1.13
CA GLU A 315 -0.80 8.58 1.14
C GLU A 315 0.16 8.76 2.34
N PHE A 316 -0.25 8.31 3.53
CA PHE A 316 0.59 8.36 4.73
C PHE A 316 1.90 7.60 4.55
N PHE A 317 1.86 6.38 4.01
CA PHE A 317 3.06 5.60 3.77
C PHE A 317 3.94 6.19 2.66
N TYR A 318 3.36 6.67 1.57
CA TYR A 318 4.13 7.41 0.55
C TYR A 318 4.82 8.66 1.14
N THR A 319 4.12 9.44 1.95
CA THR A 319 4.67 10.66 2.59
C THR A 319 5.79 10.33 3.58
N THR A 320 5.69 9.21 4.30
CA THR A 320 6.72 8.80 5.28
C THR A 320 7.95 8.19 4.63
N ALA A 321 7.80 7.57 3.46
CA ALA A 321 8.87 6.87 2.77
C ALA A 321 9.67 7.78 1.81
N THR A 322 9.03 8.80 1.22
CA THR A 322 9.57 9.64 0.13
C THR A 322 10.96 10.26 0.37
N ASN A 323 11.30 10.58 1.62
CA ASN A 323 12.59 11.18 2.00
C ASN A 323 13.46 10.25 2.87
N ASN A 324 13.14 8.95 2.91
CA ASN A 324 13.88 7.94 3.66
C ASN A 324 14.30 6.78 2.76
N PRO A 325 15.51 6.83 2.15
CA PRO A 325 16.01 5.75 1.29
C PRO A 325 16.18 4.39 1.99
N ARG A 326 16.15 4.35 3.33
CA ARG A 326 16.26 3.13 4.14
C ARG A 326 14.93 2.69 4.74
N PHE A 327 13.79 3.17 4.23
CA PHE A 327 12.47 2.89 4.81
C PHE A 327 12.14 1.39 4.85
N ASP A 328 12.70 0.60 3.94
CA ASP A 328 12.55 -0.85 3.83
C ASP A 328 13.59 -1.66 4.62
N LYS A 329 14.47 -0.99 5.37
CA LYS A 329 15.48 -1.62 6.23
C LYS A 329 15.21 -1.33 7.70
N MET A 330 15.69 -2.19 8.58
CA MET A 330 15.73 -1.89 10.00
C MET A 330 16.94 -1.03 10.35
N GLU A 331 18.13 -1.44 9.93
CA GLU A 331 19.38 -0.78 10.30
C GLU A 331 19.56 0.58 9.60
N GLY A 332 19.82 1.62 10.39
CA GLY A 332 19.98 2.99 9.90
C GLY A 332 18.69 3.65 9.40
N ASN A 333 17.54 3.01 9.58
CA ASN A 333 16.24 3.62 9.34
C ASN A 333 15.81 4.46 10.56
N PRO A 334 15.73 5.79 10.44
CA PRO A 334 15.52 6.69 11.58
C PRO A 334 14.15 6.53 12.25
N VAL A 335 13.18 5.92 11.57
CA VAL A 335 11.82 5.71 12.10
C VAL A 335 11.60 4.29 12.61
N CYS A 336 12.58 3.40 12.47
CA CYS A 336 12.46 1.99 12.84
C CYS A 336 13.16 1.69 14.18
N VAL A 337 12.46 1.01 15.08
CA VAL A 337 13.02 0.43 16.29
C VAL A 337 13.96 -0.71 15.93
N GLN A 338 15.14 -0.72 16.56
CA GLN A 338 16.16 -1.75 16.37
C GLN A 338 15.84 -2.95 17.26
N ILE A 339 15.10 -3.91 16.72
CA ILE A 339 14.69 -5.12 17.42
C ILE A 339 15.67 -6.25 17.07
N PRO A 340 16.23 -6.98 18.05
CA PRO A 340 17.13 -8.11 17.79
C PRO A 340 16.32 -9.32 17.32
N TRP A 341 15.90 -9.31 16.05
CA TRP A 341 15.20 -10.42 15.42
C TRP A 341 16.11 -11.62 15.23
N ASP A 342 15.54 -12.82 15.32
CA ASP A 342 16.26 -14.08 15.13
C ASP A 342 16.49 -14.33 13.62
N ARG A 343 17.64 -14.92 13.29
CA ARG A 343 17.91 -15.44 11.95
C ARG A 343 17.59 -16.92 11.90
N ASN A 344 16.44 -17.27 11.31
CA ASN A 344 16.00 -18.65 11.18
C ASN A 344 15.48 -18.94 9.76
N PRO A 345 16.38 -19.28 8.81
CA PRO A 345 16.00 -19.53 7.42
C PRO A 345 15.00 -20.66 7.24
N GLU A 346 15.08 -21.70 8.07
CA GLU A 346 14.15 -22.85 7.99
C GLU A 346 12.73 -22.45 8.39
N ALA A 347 12.59 -21.70 9.49
CA ALA A 347 11.30 -21.19 9.92
C ALA A 347 10.71 -20.17 8.93
N LEU A 348 11.55 -19.32 8.34
CA LEU A 348 11.15 -18.39 7.29
C LEU A 348 10.62 -19.14 6.06
N ALA A 349 11.33 -20.16 5.58
CA ALA A 349 10.90 -20.96 4.44
C ALA A 349 9.56 -21.66 4.71
N LYS A 350 9.39 -22.26 5.90
CA LYS A 350 8.11 -22.87 6.32
C LYS A 350 6.97 -21.86 6.31
N TRP A 351 7.20 -20.62 6.77
CA TRP A 351 6.19 -19.57 6.72
C TRP A 351 5.90 -19.11 5.29
N ALA A 352 6.93 -18.81 4.51
CA ALA A 352 6.80 -18.31 3.14
C ALA A 352 6.07 -19.29 2.22
N GLU A 353 6.25 -20.59 2.43
CA GLU A 353 5.67 -21.65 1.61
C GLU A 353 4.35 -22.20 2.17
N GLY A 354 3.85 -21.69 3.30
CA GLY A 354 2.60 -22.16 3.91
C GLY A 354 2.70 -23.60 4.45
N ARG A 355 3.81 -23.91 5.14
CA ARG A 355 4.11 -25.22 5.75
C ARG A 355 4.41 -25.10 7.24
N THR A 356 3.78 -24.15 7.92
CA THR A 356 3.96 -23.88 9.36
C THR A 356 3.30 -24.94 10.24
N GLY A 357 2.36 -25.70 9.69
CA GLY A 357 1.52 -26.62 10.45
C GLY A 357 0.37 -25.96 11.17
N PHE A 358 0.16 -24.64 10.99
CA PHE A 358 -1.02 -23.90 11.41
C PHE A 358 -1.92 -23.64 10.19
N PRO A 359 -3.04 -24.38 10.03
CA PRO A 359 -3.82 -24.34 8.79
C PRO A 359 -4.32 -22.96 8.37
N TRP A 360 -4.61 -22.09 9.34
CA TRP A 360 -5.00 -20.71 9.05
C TRP A 360 -3.88 -19.91 8.40
N ILE A 361 -2.66 -19.98 8.93
CA ILE A 361 -1.49 -19.28 8.38
C ILE A 361 -1.12 -19.87 7.02
N ASP A 362 -1.11 -21.19 6.93
CA ASP A 362 -0.76 -21.92 5.71
C ASP A 362 -1.76 -21.65 4.57
N ALA A 363 -3.05 -21.58 4.87
CA ALA A 363 -4.09 -21.23 3.89
C ALA A 363 -3.93 -19.79 3.37
N ILE A 364 -3.59 -18.84 4.25
CA ILE A 364 -3.34 -17.44 3.85
C ILE A 364 -2.12 -17.35 2.93
N MET A 365 -1.00 -17.98 3.32
CA MET A 365 0.22 -17.94 2.51
C MET A 365 0.04 -18.67 1.18
N THR A 366 -0.78 -19.73 1.16
CA THR A 366 -1.16 -20.43 -0.07
C THR A 366 -2.03 -19.54 -0.97
N GLN A 367 -3.05 -18.86 -0.44
CA GLN A 367 -3.84 -17.90 -1.22
C GLN A 367 -2.96 -16.79 -1.79
N LEU A 368 -2.06 -16.21 -0.97
CA LEU A 368 -1.15 -15.17 -1.42
C LEU A 368 -0.30 -15.63 -2.61
N ARG A 369 0.28 -16.83 -2.54
CA ARG A 369 1.10 -17.38 -3.62
C ARG A 369 0.30 -17.66 -4.89
N GLN A 370 -0.91 -18.20 -4.75
CA GLN A 370 -1.75 -18.59 -5.90
C GLN A 370 -2.43 -17.39 -6.57
N GLU A 371 -2.95 -16.44 -5.79
CA GLU A 371 -3.83 -15.37 -6.28
C GLU A 371 -3.15 -13.99 -6.26
N GLY A 372 -2.03 -13.84 -5.56
CA GLY A 372 -1.31 -12.58 -5.43
C GLY A 372 -2.02 -11.51 -4.59
N TRP A 373 -3.09 -11.88 -3.87
CA TRP A 373 -3.80 -10.98 -2.97
C TRP A 373 -4.35 -11.71 -1.76
N ILE A 374 -4.25 -11.07 -0.60
CA ILE A 374 -4.90 -11.50 0.63
C ILE A 374 -5.48 -10.28 1.36
N HIS A 375 -6.60 -10.48 2.04
CA HIS A 375 -7.26 -9.47 2.86
C HIS A 375 -6.32 -8.92 3.94
N HIS A 376 -6.38 -7.64 4.30
CA HIS A 376 -5.46 -7.05 5.28
C HIS A 376 -5.43 -7.73 6.63
N LEU A 377 -6.59 -8.18 7.14
CA LEU A 377 -6.61 -8.93 8.39
C LEU A 377 -5.90 -10.30 8.28
N ALA A 378 -5.84 -10.89 7.09
CA ALA A 378 -4.98 -12.04 6.82
C ALA A 378 -3.51 -11.63 6.81
N ARG A 379 -3.15 -10.47 6.22
CA ARG A 379 -1.80 -9.87 6.32
C ARG A 379 -1.37 -9.67 7.77
N HIS A 380 -2.27 -9.16 8.63
CA HIS A 380 -2.01 -8.99 10.07
C HIS A 380 -1.71 -10.32 10.75
N ALA A 381 -2.48 -11.36 10.45
CA ALA A 381 -2.29 -12.67 11.05
C ALA A 381 -0.92 -13.25 10.69
N VAL A 382 -0.56 -13.26 9.40
CA VAL A 382 0.72 -13.85 8.96
C VAL A 382 1.93 -12.99 9.33
N ALA A 383 1.80 -11.65 9.32
CA ALA A 383 2.86 -10.75 9.77
C ALA A 383 3.08 -10.84 11.28
N CYS A 384 2.01 -10.94 12.07
CA CYS A 384 2.10 -11.17 13.50
C CYS A 384 2.79 -12.51 13.78
N PHE A 385 2.38 -13.59 13.11
CA PHE A 385 2.98 -14.91 13.27
C PHE A 385 4.48 -14.89 12.96
N LEU A 386 4.90 -14.31 11.83
CA LEU A 386 6.31 -14.23 11.46
C LEU A 386 7.16 -13.41 12.44
N THR A 387 6.64 -12.28 12.91
CA THR A 387 7.42 -11.30 13.68
C THR A 387 7.20 -11.46 15.19
N ARG A 388 6.54 -10.51 15.83
CA ARG A 388 6.37 -10.40 17.28
C ARG A 388 5.44 -11.45 17.91
N GLY A 389 4.71 -12.22 17.10
CA GLY A 389 3.74 -13.21 17.57
C GLY A 389 4.41 -14.53 17.90
N ASP A 390 5.06 -15.17 16.93
CA ASP A 390 5.47 -16.56 17.06
C ASP A 390 6.94 -16.79 16.70
N LEU A 391 7.36 -16.44 15.48
CA LEU A 391 8.68 -16.87 14.96
C LEU A 391 9.84 -15.92 15.29
N TRP A 392 9.56 -14.68 15.71
CA TRP A 392 10.58 -13.67 16.04
C TRP A 392 11.56 -13.36 14.89
N ILE A 393 11.11 -13.47 13.65
CA ILE A 393 11.90 -13.17 12.45
C ILE A 393 11.67 -11.72 12.03
N SER A 394 12.67 -11.09 11.40
CA SER A 394 12.58 -9.68 10.97
C SER A 394 11.42 -9.47 10.00
N TRP A 395 10.76 -8.32 10.17
CA TRP A 395 9.74 -7.84 9.26
C TRP A 395 10.28 -7.59 7.84
N GLU A 396 11.59 -7.36 7.71
CA GLU A 396 12.26 -7.21 6.41
C GLU A 396 12.16 -8.49 5.57
N GLU A 397 12.20 -9.67 6.19
CA GLU A 397 12.06 -10.94 5.46
C GLU A 397 10.62 -11.18 5.01
N GLY A 398 9.65 -10.80 5.84
CA GLY A 398 8.23 -10.81 5.47
C GLY A 398 7.93 -9.84 4.32
N MET A 399 8.54 -8.66 4.36
CA MET A 399 8.44 -7.65 3.31
C MET A 399 8.90 -8.21 1.96
N LYS A 400 10.05 -8.90 1.90
CA LYS A 400 10.56 -9.52 0.65
C LYS A 400 9.59 -10.54 0.07
N VAL A 401 9.03 -11.42 0.90
CA VAL A 401 8.03 -12.42 0.44
C VAL A 401 6.76 -11.73 -0.08
N PHE A 402 6.31 -10.66 0.58
CA PHE A 402 5.16 -9.89 0.11
C PHE A 402 5.49 -9.11 -1.17
N GLU A 403 6.69 -8.58 -1.32
CA GLU A 403 7.13 -7.95 -2.56
C GLU A 403 7.14 -8.95 -3.72
N GLU A 404 7.51 -10.20 -3.47
CA GLU A 404 7.46 -11.26 -4.47
C GLU A 404 6.04 -11.61 -4.90
N LEU A 405 5.15 -11.82 -3.94
CA LEU A 405 3.86 -12.46 -4.21
C LEU A 405 2.70 -11.47 -4.36
N LEU A 406 2.73 -10.34 -3.66
CA LEU A 406 1.57 -9.47 -3.49
C LEU A 406 1.44 -8.45 -4.64
N LEU A 407 0.29 -8.47 -5.32
CA LEU A 407 0.00 -7.59 -6.46
C LEU A 407 -0.09 -6.12 -6.07
N ASP A 408 -0.55 -5.82 -4.86
CA ASP A 408 -0.75 -4.45 -4.36
C ASP A 408 0.36 -3.97 -3.40
N ALA A 409 1.48 -4.69 -3.34
CA ALA A 409 2.68 -4.23 -2.64
C ALA A 409 3.44 -3.19 -3.49
N ASP A 410 3.30 -1.92 -3.09
CA ASP A 410 4.29 -0.87 -3.37
C ASP A 410 5.37 -0.87 -2.30
N TRP A 411 6.58 -0.42 -2.63
CA TRP A 411 7.72 -0.39 -1.70
C TRP A 411 7.37 0.40 -0.43
N SER A 412 6.81 1.60 -0.58
CA SER A 412 6.42 2.47 0.54
C SER A 412 5.34 1.83 1.43
N VAL A 413 4.29 1.31 0.81
CA VAL A 413 3.13 0.76 1.55
C VAL A 413 3.51 -0.57 2.21
N ASN A 414 4.28 -1.43 1.54
CA ASN A 414 4.71 -2.72 2.06
C ASN A 414 5.65 -2.52 3.26
N ALA A 415 6.73 -1.74 3.13
CA ALA A 415 7.66 -1.45 4.21
C ALA A 415 6.96 -0.80 5.42
N GLY A 416 6.14 0.22 5.16
CA GLY A 416 5.39 0.92 6.19
C GLY A 416 4.42 0.01 6.94
N SER A 417 3.72 -0.87 6.22
CA SER A 417 2.79 -1.85 6.81
C SER A 417 3.53 -2.87 7.65
N TRP A 418 4.65 -3.42 7.18
CA TRP A 418 5.44 -4.39 7.92
C TRP A 418 6.01 -3.82 9.21
N MET A 419 6.60 -2.61 9.16
CA MET A 419 7.04 -1.90 10.36
C MET A 419 5.90 -1.62 11.34
N TRP A 420 4.70 -1.30 10.82
CA TRP A 420 3.53 -1.06 11.66
C TRP A 420 3.06 -2.34 12.38
N LEU A 421 2.97 -3.45 11.66
CA LEU A 421 2.44 -4.73 12.19
C LEU A 421 3.40 -5.42 13.15
N SER A 422 4.72 -5.31 12.90
CA SER A 422 5.77 -5.82 13.77
C SER A 422 5.96 -4.99 15.04
N CYS A 423 5.29 -3.82 15.13
CA CYS A 423 5.57 -2.80 16.15
C CYS A 423 7.02 -2.31 16.08
N SER A 424 7.58 -2.19 14.88
CA SER A 424 8.88 -1.53 14.67
C SER A 424 8.74 -0.03 14.41
N SER A 425 7.55 0.44 14.00
CA SER A 425 7.23 1.87 13.89
C SER A 425 5.72 2.12 13.94
N PHE A 426 5.31 3.39 14.03
CA PHE A 426 3.93 3.90 13.93
C PHE A 426 2.90 3.38 14.96
N PHE A 427 3.21 2.31 15.70
CA PHE A 427 2.34 1.67 16.68
C PHE A 427 3.16 1.00 17.78
N GLN A 428 2.62 1.03 19.00
CA GLN A 428 3.34 0.60 20.21
C GLN A 428 2.53 -0.38 21.07
N GLN A 429 1.30 -0.77 20.69
CA GLN A 429 0.50 -1.71 21.48
C GLN A 429 0.78 -3.17 21.08
N PHE A 430 2.02 -3.62 21.33
CA PHE A 430 2.50 -4.96 20.96
C PHE A 430 1.86 -6.12 21.75
N PHE A 431 1.09 -5.84 22.81
CA PHE A 431 0.49 -6.84 23.70
C PHE A 431 -0.62 -7.68 23.05
N HIS A 432 -1.22 -7.21 21.96
CA HIS A 432 -2.27 -7.93 21.26
C HIS A 432 -1.69 -8.73 20.09
N CYS A 433 -1.34 -9.99 20.33
CA CYS A 433 -0.94 -10.93 19.28
C CYS A 433 -2.16 -11.68 18.74
N TYR A 434 -2.20 -11.90 17.43
CA TYR A 434 -3.25 -12.70 16.81
C TYR A 434 -3.01 -14.19 17.08
N CYS A 435 -3.98 -14.87 17.67
CA CYS A 435 -3.90 -16.32 17.82
C CYS A 435 -4.09 -17.00 16.46
N PRO A 436 -3.11 -17.79 15.97
CA PRO A 436 -3.16 -18.42 14.64
C PRO A 436 -4.23 -19.50 14.53
N VAL A 437 -4.83 -19.93 15.65
CA VAL A 437 -5.98 -20.85 15.67
C VAL A 437 -7.28 -20.08 15.89
N GLY A 438 -7.35 -19.33 16.99
CA GLY A 438 -8.58 -18.69 17.45
C GLY A 438 -9.06 -17.55 16.55
N PHE A 439 -8.15 -16.86 15.85
CA PHE A 439 -8.54 -15.80 14.92
C PHE A 439 -9.27 -16.36 13.71
N GLY A 440 -8.69 -17.35 13.04
CA GLY A 440 -9.34 -18.04 11.91
C GLY A 440 -10.70 -18.62 12.29
N ARG A 441 -10.78 -19.32 13.42
CA ARG A 441 -12.04 -19.93 13.92
C ARG A 441 -13.16 -18.92 14.17
N ARG A 442 -12.83 -17.69 14.59
CA ARG A 442 -13.84 -16.62 14.77
C ARG A 442 -14.29 -16.01 13.45
N THR A 443 -13.40 -15.96 12.47
CA THR A 443 -13.65 -15.37 11.14
C THR A 443 -14.45 -16.32 10.24
N ASP A 444 -14.11 -17.60 10.27
CA ASP A 444 -14.72 -18.68 9.49
C ASP A 444 -14.90 -19.93 10.36
N PRO A 445 -16.00 -20.05 11.13
CA PRO A 445 -16.20 -21.16 12.05
C PRO A 445 -16.20 -22.56 11.41
N ASN A 446 -16.55 -22.67 10.13
CA ASN A 446 -16.59 -23.95 9.40
C ASN A 446 -15.23 -24.36 8.83
N GLY A 447 -14.32 -23.39 8.68
CA GLY A 447 -13.01 -23.56 8.07
C GLY A 447 -13.06 -23.77 6.56
N ASP A 448 -14.10 -23.28 5.88
CA ASP A 448 -14.27 -23.40 4.44
C ASP A 448 -13.11 -22.77 3.66
N TYR A 449 -12.55 -21.67 4.19
CA TYR A 449 -11.34 -21.04 3.68
C TYR A 449 -10.13 -22.00 3.72
N ILE A 450 -9.95 -22.73 4.83
CA ILE A 450 -8.89 -23.74 4.95
C ILE A 450 -9.13 -24.88 3.97
N ARG A 451 -10.36 -25.37 3.83
CA ARG A 451 -10.67 -26.47 2.90
C ARG A 451 -10.37 -26.09 1.45
N ARG A 452 -10.59 -24.83 1.09
CA ARG A 452 -10.33 -24.30 -0.25
C ARG A 452 -8.83 -24.27 -0.58
N TYR A 453 -8.01 -23.67 0.30
CA TYR A 453 -6.59 -23.46 0.01
C TYR A 453 -5.69 -24.62 0.49
N LEU A 454 -6.14 -25.43 1.42
CA LEU A 454 -5.46 -26.65 1.88
C LEU A 454 -6.36 -27.88 1.67
N PRO A 455 -6.54 -28.35 0.42
CA PRO A 455 -7.44 -29.47 0.12
C PRO A 455 -7.08 -30.78 0.85
N ILE A 456 -5.82 -30.93 1.29
CA ILE A 456 -5.39 -32.08 2.09
C ILE A 456 -6.08 -32.16 3.46
N LEU A 457 -6.56 -31.03 3.99
CA LEU A 457 -7.30 -30.94 5.24
C LEU A 457 -8.83 -30.94 5.03
N LYS A 458 -9.31 -31.06 3.78
CA LYS A 458 -10.73 -30.84 3.43
C LYS A 458 -11.71 -31.75 4.16
N ALA A 459 -11.28 -32.90 4.66
CA ALA A 459 -12.13 -33.88 5.33
C ALA A 459 -12.09 -33.76 6.87
N PHE A 460 -11.28 -32.86 7.45
CA PHE A 460 -11.28 -32.64 8.90
C PHE A 460 -12.61 -32.00 9.35
N PRO A 461 -13.20 -32.46 10.48
CA PRO A 461 -14.34 -31.78 11.08
C PRO A 461 -13.99 -30.33 11.44
N ALA A 462 -14.96 -29.40 11.35
CA ALA A 462 -14.76 -27.98 11.70
C ALA A 462 -14.17 -27.77 13.11
N LYS A 463 -14.48 -28.69 14.04
CA LYS A 463 -13.91 -28.72 15.40
C LYS A 463 -12.37 -28.76 15.42
N TYR A 464 -11.74 -29.43 14.45
CA TYR A 464 -10.29 -29.70 14.42
C TYR A 464 -9.58 -29.03 13.24
N ILE A 465 -10.29 -28.43 12.29
CA ILE A 465 -9.67 -27.92 11.05
C ILE A 465 -8.65 -26.80 11.28
N PHE A 466 -8.78 -26.04 12.38
CA PHE A 466 -7.84 -24.98 12.75
C PHE A 466 -6.67 -25.46 13.62
N ASP A 467 -6.80 -26.65 14.21
CA ASP A 467 -5.87 -27.25 15.17
C ASP A 467 -5.83 -28.78 15.00
N PRO A 468 -5.47 -29.28 13.80
CA PRO A 468 -5.65 -30.69 13.44
C PRO A 468 -4.75 -31.64 14.24
N TRP A 469 -3.68 -31.12 14.86
CA TRP A 469 -2.84 -31.87 15.80
C TRP A 469 -3.60 -32.31 17.07
N ASN A 470 -4.73 -31.68 17.39
CA ASN A 470 -5.61 -32.08 18.50
C ASN A 470 -6.64 -33.17 18.09
N ALA A 471 -6.68 -33.55 16.81
CA ALA A 471 -7.60 -34.59 16.35
C ALA A 471 -7.10 -35.99 16.77
N PRO A 472 -7.98 -36.86 17.33
CA PRO A 472 -7.64 -38.26 17.57
C PRO A 472 -7.19 -38.97 16.30
N GLU A 473 -6.35 -40.00 16.43
CA GLU A 473 -5.86 -40.77 15.28
C GLU A 473 -6.99 -41.33 14.40
N SER A 474 -8.11 -41.74 15.00
CA SER A 474 -9.29 -42.21 14.27
C SER A 474 -9.88 -41.14 13.34
N VAL A 475 -9.91 -39.88 13.79
CA VAL A 475 -10.37 -38.73 12.99
C VAL A 475 -9.37 -38.43 11.88
N GLN A 476 -8.07 -38.45 12.16
CA GLN A 476 -7.02 -38.23 11.15
C GLN A 476 -7.05 -39.30 10.05
N LYS A 477 -7.21 -40.58 10.43
CA LYS A 477 -7.37 -41.71 9.50
C LYS A 477 -8.64 -41.58 8.66
N ALA A 478 -9.77 -41.21 9.28
CA ALA A 478 -11.03 -40.96 8.57
C ALA A 478 -10.93 -39.78 7.58
N ALA A 479 -10.19 -38.73 7.95
CA ALA A 479 -9.92 -37.58 7.09
C ALA A 479 -8.86 -37.87 6.00
N LYS A 480 -8.26 -39.07 6.00
CA LYS A 480 -7.17 -39.48 5.10
C LYS A 480 -5.96 -38.54 5.14
N CYS A 481 -5.70 -37.94 6.30
CA CYS A 481 -4.58 -37.03 6.49
C CYS A 481 -4.04 -37.17 7.92
N VAL A 482 -2.90 -37.86 8.03
CA VAL A 482 -2.14 -38.03 9.28
C VAL A 482 -1.17 -36.85 9.47
N ILE A 483 -1.30 -36.15 10.60
CA ILE A 483 -0.48 -34.98 10.95
C ILE A 483 0.95 -35.42 11.31
N GLY A 484 1.93 -34.76 10.71
CA GLY A 484 3.35 -35.14 10.73
C GLY A 484 3.79 -36.03 9.58
N MET A 485 2.85 -36.55 8.78
CA MET A 485 3.15 -37.32 7.56
C MET A 485 2.64 -36.62 6.31
N HIS A 486 1.35 -36.29 6.27
CA HIS A 486 0.69 -35.71 5.10
C HIS A 486 0.64 -34.18 5.19
N TYR A 487 0.39 -33.66 6.40
CA TYR A 487 0.42 -32.23 6.72
C TYR A 487 1.33 -32.02 7.95
N PRO A 488 2.19 -30.98 7.99
CA PRO A 488 3.17 -30.81 9.05
C PRO A 488 2.55 -30.64 10.44
N LYS A 489 3.31 -31.02 11.47
CA LYS A 489 3.02 -30.64 12.86
C LYS A 489 3.22 -29.12 13.03
N PRO A 490 2.53 -28.47 13.98
CA PRO A 490 2.75 -27.06 14.25
C PRO A 490 4.23 -26.82 14.60
N MET A 491 4.87 -25.90 13.89
CA MET A 491 6.30 -25.65 13.99
C MET A 491 6.74 -25.02 15.32
N VAL A 492 5.79 -24.48 16.09
CA VAL A 492 5.99 -23.86 17.40
C VAL A 492 4.78 -24.10 18.30
N HIS A 493 4.96 -23.97 19.62
CA HIS A 493 3.87 -23.94 20.58
C HIS A 493 3.43 -22.49 20.84
N HIS A 494 2.36 -22.03 20.17
CA HIS A 494 1.92 -20.63 20.16
C HIS A 494 1.83 -19.98 21.54
N THR A 495 1.25 -20.67 22.53
CA THR A 495 1.08 -20.12 23.89
C THR A 495 2.42 -19.81 24.56
N GLU A 496 3.45 -20.64 24.32
CA GLU A 496 4.78 -20.42 24.88
C GLU A 496 5.55 -19.37 24.10
N ALA A 497 5.54 -19.48 22.76
CA ALA A 497 6.23 -18.55 21.86
C ALA A 497 5.71 -17.12 22.02
N SER A 498 4.39 -16.92 21.96
CA SER A 498 3.79 -15.58 22.10
C SER A 498 4.03 -14.97 23.49
N ARG A 499 3.98 -15.78 24.56
CA ARG A 499 4.30 -15.29 25.91
C ARG A 499 5.75 -14.81 25.99
N LEU A 500 6.69 -15.58 25.46
CA LEU A 500 8.11 -15.21 25.42
C LEU A 500 8.33 -13.95 24.57
N ASN A 501 7.72 -13.87 23.39
CA ASN A 501 7.88 -12.75 22.47
C ASN A 501 7.27 -11.45 23.03
N ILE A 502 6.14 -11.52 23.74
CA ILE A 502 5.59 -10.36 24.47
C ILE A 502 6.57 -9.88 25.55
N GLN A 503 7.23 -10.80 26.27
CA GLN A 503 8.26 -10.45 27.25
C GLN A 503 9.47 -9.78 26.58
N ARG A 504 9.96 -10.32 25.46
CA ARG A 504 11.04 -9.71 24.65
C ARG A 504 10.68 -8.29 24.22
N MET A 505 9.49 -8.08 23.63
CA MET A 505 9.01 -6.75 23.24
C MET A 505 8.91 -5.79 24.43
N THR A 506 8.42 -6.27 25.58
CA THR A 506 8.33 -5.47 26.80
C THR A 506 9.71 -4.97 27.24
N GLN A 507 10.71 -5.84 27.25
CA GLN A 507 12.09 -5.49 27.61
C GLN A 507 12.68 -4.45 26.65
N ILE A 508 12.48 -4.62 25.35
CA ILE A 508 12.97 -3.68 24.32
C ILE A 508 12.38 -2.29 24.54
N TYR A 509 11.06 -2.19 24.71
CA TYR A 509 10.40 -0.90 24.91
C TYR A 509 10.71 -0.26 26.26
N GLN A 510 10.95 -1.05 27.31
CA GLN A 510 11.46 -0.55 28.59
C GLN A 510 12.84 0.09 28.40
N GLN A 511 13.76 -0.58 27.72
CA GLN A 511 15.10 -0.03 27.44
C GLN A 511 15.01 1.27 26.62
N LEU A 512 14.18 1.31 25.58
CA LEU A 512 13.97 2.53 24.78
C LEU A 512 13.44 3.72 25.61
N SER A 513 12.56 3.45 26.57
CA SER A 513 12.05 4.49 27.48
C SER A 513 13.13 5.03 28.42
N CYS A 514 14.03 4.16 28.90
CA CYS A 514 15.18 4.56 29.72
C CYS A 514 16.18 5.42 28.93
N TYR A 515 16.41 5.12 27.65
CA TYR A 515 17.29 5.91 26.77
C TYR A 515 16.69 7.27 26.37
N ARG A 516 15.36 7.41 26.30
CA ARG A 516 14.69 8.69 25.97
C ARG A 516 14.45 9.61 27.18
N GLY A 517 14.98 9.29 28.36
CA GLY A 517 15.02 10.19 29.49
C GLY A 517 13.66 10.58 30.08
N LEU A 518 12.65 9.69 30.03
CA LEU A 518 11.35 9.89 30.68
C LEU A 518 10.86 8.56 31.27
N GLY A 519 11.17 8.33 32.55
CA GLY A 519 10.49 7.32 33.34
C GLY A 519 9.07 7.77 33.65
N LEU A 520 8.07 7.20 32.98
CA LEU A 520 6.69 7.13 33.47
C LEU A 520 5.86 6.13 32.64
N LEU A 521 5.27 5.16 33.36
CA LEU A 521 4.19 4.22 33.00
C LEU A 521 4.56 2.88 32.35
N ALA A 522 4.67 1.82 33.17
CA ALA A 522 3.59 0.83 33.35
C ALA A 522 4.00 -0.20 34.41
N THR A 523 3.41 -0.14 35.60
CA THR A 523 3.37 -1.30 36.51
C THR A 523 2.40 -2.33 35.94
N VAL A 524 2.86 -3.58 35.87
CA VAL A 524 2.08 -4.75 35.42
C VAL A 524 0.96 -5.02 36.44
N PRO A 525 -0.31 -5.19 36.04
CA PRO A 525 -1.29 -5.80 36.93
C PRO A 525 -1.00 -7.29 36.99
N ALA A 526 -0.47 -7.76 38.12
CA ALA A 526 -0.52 -9.18 38.45
C ALA A 526 -1.99 -9.55 38.67
N ASN A 527 -2.49 -10.52 37.92
CA ASN A 527 -3.84 -11.05 38.07
C ASN A 527 -3.76 -12.24 39.04
N PRO A 528 -4.27 -12.16 40.29
CA PRO A 528 -4.27 -13.31 41.19
C PRO A 528 -5.57 -14.08 40.95
N ASN A 529 -5.53 -15.08 40.07
CA ASN A 529 -6.52 -16.13 40.06
C ASN A 529 -5.79 -17.46 40.12
N ASN A 530 -5.49 -17.89 41.35
CA ASN A 530 -5.25 -19.29 41.65
C ASN A 530 -6.23 -19.66 42.78
N GLY A 531 -7.11 -20.61 42.48
CA GLY A 531 -8.12 -21.09 43.41
C GLY A 531 -7.51 -21.86 44.56
N GLY A 532 -8.11 -21.71 45.74
CA GLY A 532 -7.84 -22.49 46.94
C GLY A 532 -9.02 -22.39 47.89
N ASN A 533 -9.61 -23.54 48.19
CA ASN A 533 -10.83 -23.76 49.00
C ASN A 533 -10.83 -23.05 50.37
N GLY A 534 -12.00 -22.61 50.83
CA GLY A 534 -12.18 -22.16 52.22
C GLY A 534 -13.59 -21.71 52.54
N VAL A 535 -14.32 -22.57 53.26
CA VAL A 535 -15.69 -22.45 53.76
C VAL A 535 -15.88 -21.26 54.73
N GLY A 536 -17.08 -20.65 54.72
CA GLY A 536 -17.73 -20.27 55.98
C GLY A 536 -18.04 -18.78 56.23
N THR A 537 -19.34 -18.48 56.26
CA THR A 537 -20.05 -17.61 57.23
C THR A 537 -19.73 -16.10 57.27
N SER A 538 -20.70 -15.31 56.79
CA SER A 538 -21.17 -14.03 57.36
C SER A 538 -21.60 -14.22 58.84
N PRO A 539 -21.64 -13.18 59.73
CA PRO A 539 -22.42 -11.96 59.46
C PRO A 539 -21.97 -10.65 60.17
N GLU A 540 -22.77 -9.61 59.87
CA GLU A 540 -23.20 -8.50 60.74
C GLU A 540 -22.48 -7.14 60.76
N GLU A 541 -23.33 -6.14 60.53
CA GLU A 541 -23.21 -4.71 60.75
C GLU A 541 -23.02 -4.40 62.24
N ILE A 542 -22.41 -3.25 62.58
CA ILE A 542 -22.85 -2.32 63.63
C ILE A 542 -22.09 -1.00 63.50
N GLN A 543 -22.82 0.07 63.79
CA GLN A 543 -22.52 1.48 63.62
C GLN A 543 -21.71 2.09 64.77
N HIS A 544 -21.33 3.35 64.53
CA HIS A 544 -21.24 4.49 65.47
C HIS A 544 -19.95 4.74 66.28
N GLU A 545 -19.42 5.94 66.01
CA GLU A 545 -19.21 7.05 66.95
C GLU A 545 -17.82 7.66 67.10
N ALA A 546 -17.87 8.98 67.23
CA ALA A 546 -16.82 9.98 67.04
C ALA A 546 -16.19 10.41 68.37
N VAL A 547 -14.95 10.90 68.34
CA VAL A 547 -14.44 11.84 69.37
C VAL A 547 -13.52 12.89 68.74
N VAL A 548 -13.66 14.10 69.29
CA VAL A 548 -13.19 15.43 68.91
C VAL A 548 -11.92 15.83 69.67
N GLN A 549 -11.07 16.69 69.08
CA GLN A 549 -10.35 17.87 69.65
C GLN A 549 -8.99 18.09 68.95
N ALA A 550 -8.38 19.27 68.79
CA ALA A 550 -8.72 20.70 68.75
C ALA A 550 -7.39 21.50 68.65
N GLY A 551 -7.37 22.63 67.92
CA GLY A 551 -6.40 23.75 68.07
C GLY A 551 -5.18 23.73 67.13
N LYS A 552 -4.63 24.83 66.59
CA LYS A 552 -4.80 26.29 66.75
C LYS A 552 -4.24 27.00 65.49
N ASP A 553 -4.88 28.08 65.06
CA ASP A 553 -4.36 29.20 64.24
C ASP A 553 -4.05 30.41 65.18
N PRO A 554 -3.46 31.58 64.80
CA PRO A 554 -3.40 32.20 63.44
C PRO A 554 -2.09 32.97 63.09
N LEU A 555 -1.98 33.50 61.85
CA LEU A 555 -1.54 34.88 61.52
C LEU A 555 -1.57 35.14 59.98
N HIS A 556 -2.21 36.25 59.60
CA HIS A 556 -2.34 36.88 58.25
C HIS A 556 -1.91 38.38 58.40
N PRO A 557 -1.82 39.28 57.36
CA PRO A 557 -2.16 39.26 55.91
C PRO A 557 -1.00 39.87 55.02
N PRO A 558 -1.14 40.41 53.76
CA PRO A 558 -2.35 40.72 52.97
C PRO A 558 -2.40 40.45 51.44
N ARG A 559 -3.66 40.26 51.03
CA ARG A 559 -4.40 40.62 49.79
C ARG A 559 -3.64 40.88 48.47
N PHE A 560 -4.00 40.10 47.45
CA PHE A 560 -4.37 40.60 46.11
C PHE A 560 -5.54 39.77 45.54
N LEU A 561 -6.51 40.48 44.96
CA LEU A 561 -7.72 39.98 44.28
C LEU A 561 -7.42 39.67 42.81
N GLY A 562 -8.01 38.60 42.24
CA GLY A 562 -8.24 38.54 40.79
C GLY A 562 -8.35 37.15 40.12
N CYS A 563 -9.60 36.70 39.91
CA CYS A 563 -10.09 35.81 38.84
C CYS A 563 -10.04 34.27 39.00
N PRO A 564 -11.14 33.54 38.65
CA PRO A 564 -11.33 32.13 39.02
C PRO A 564 -11.01 31.15 37.88
N TYR A 565 -10.31 30.05 38.20
CA TYR A 565 -10.34 28.83 37.38
C TYR A 565 -11.42 27.89 37.93
N HIS A 566 -12.45 27.65 37.12
CA HIS A 566 -13.39 26.57 37.32
C HIS A 566 -12.69 25.22 37.14
N SER A 567 -12.97 24.33 38.08
CA SER A 567 -12.66 22.91 38.06
C SER A 567 -13.21 22.24 36.80
N LYS A 568 -12.35 21.54 36.05
CA LYS A 568 -12.78 20.51 35.10
C LYS A 568 -12.37 19.15 35.63
N THR A 569 -13.40 18.42 36.01
CA THR A 569 -13.50 16.99 36.26
C THR A 569 -12.63 16.21 35.28
N CYS A 570 -11.63 15.50 35.81
CA CYS A 570 -10.81 14.56 35.06
C CYS A 570 -11.64 13.28 34.84
N ILE A 571 -12.39 13.22 33.73
CA ILE A 571 -13.07 12.00 33.31
C ILE A 571 -12.01 11.11 32.64
N PHE A 572 -11.49 10.16 33.40
CA PHE A 572 -10.81 8.97 32.87
C PHE A 572 -11.83 8.15 32.07
N GLN A 573 -11.90 8.35 30.77
CA GLN A 573 -12.59 7.43 29.88
C GLN A 573 -11.67 6.23 29.60
N ARG A 574 -12.02 5.09 30.19
CA ARG A 574 -11.64 3.75 29.73
C ARG A 574 -11.85 3.67 28.21
N VAL A 575 -10.78 3.71 27.44
CA VAL A 575 -10.81 3.32 26.03
C VAL A 575 -10.87 1.80 26.00
N GLY A 576 -12.08 1.25 26.04
CA GLY A 576 -12.33 -0.16 25.80
C GLY A 576 -11.91 -0.53 24.38
N LEU A 577 -11.11 -1.59 24.26
CA LEU A 577 -10.86 -2.31 23.01
C LEU A 577 -12.15 -2.96 22.50
N LYS A 578 -13.02 -2.17 21.88
CA LYS A 578 -13.99 -2.66 20.90
C LYS A 578 -13.78 -1.88 19.61
N ASP A 579 -13.35 -2.60 18.57
CA ASP A 579 -13.55 -2.28 17.16
C ASP A 579 -12.87 -1.01 16.60
N LYS A 580 -11.55 -0.91 16.76
CA LYS A 580 -10.70 -0.02 15.93
C LYS A 580 -9.81 -0.85 15.01
N LEU A 581 -10.37 -1.41 13.94
CA LEU A 581 -9.61 -2.09 12.90
C LEU A 581 -9.82 -1.42 11.54
N THR A 582 -8.72 -0.87 11.05
CA THR A 582 -8.44 -0.33 9.72
C THR A 582 -8.56 -1.42 8.65
N ILE A 583 -9.30 -1.18 7.56
CA ILE A 583 -9.63 -2.18 6.52
C ILE A 583 -8.82 -1.96 5.23
N PHE A 584 -7.56 -2.40 5.15
CA PHE A 584 -7.00 -2.70 3.81
C PHE A 584 -7.55 -4.04 3.27
#